data_AF-A0A967PA02-F1
#
_entry.id   AF-A0A967PA02-F1
#
_cell.length_a   1.000
_cell.length_b   1.000
_cell.length_c   1.000
_cell.angle_alpha   90.00
_cell.angle_beta   90.00
_cell.angle_gamma   90.00
#
_symmetry.space_group_name_H-M   'P 1'
#
loop_
_entity.id
_entity.type
_entity.pdbx_description
1 polymer ?
#
loop_
_entity_poly.entity_id
_entity_poly.type
_entity_poly.pdbx_seq_one_letter_code
_entity_poly.pdbx_strand_id
1 'polypeptide(L)' 'MSTKNEIVTLDSFVRSQKDQELKGLLLKLKNEIRKEDVLWEDIRDILKTVEQFDKELLTTIVPLIISE' A
#
# COMPACT_ATOMS: atom_id res chain seq x y z
N MET A 1 9.70 17.45 -22.56
CA MET A 1 10.16 16.49 -21.52
C MET A 1 9.01 15.53 -21.28
N SER A 2 9.10 14.29 -21.74
CA SER A 2 8.04 13.30 -21.49
C SER A 2 8.12 12.90 -20.02
N THR A 3 7.26 13.44 -19.17
CA THR A 3 6.92 12.83 -17.90
C THR A 3 6.25 11.50 -18.24
N LYS A 4 7.06 10.43 -18.33
CA LYS A 4 6.53 9.08 -18.20
C LYS A 4 5.80 9.08 -16.87
N ASN A 5 4.47 9.07 -16.91
CA ASN A 5 3.67 8.55 -15.81
C ASN A 5 4.10 7.09 -15.70
N GLU A 6 5.14 6.82 -14.91
CA GLU A 6 5.39 5.47 -14.45
C GLU A 6 4.09 5.03 -13.78
N ILE A 7 3.48 3.97 -14.30
CA ILE A 7 2.39 3.30 -13.61
C ILE A 7 3.03 2.75 -12.34
N VAL A 8 2.91 3.50 -11.26
CA VAL A 8 3.29 3.04 -9.94
C VAL A 8 2.24 1.98 -9.58
N THR A 9 2.70 0.75 -9.34
CA THR A 9 1.86 -0.32 -8.80
C THR A 9 2.11 -0.41 -7.31
N LEU A 10 1.20 -1.06 -6.57
CA LEU A 10 1.44 -1.32 -5.15
C LEU A 10 2.74 -2.11 -4.95
N ASP A 11 3.03 -3.07 -5.84
CA ASP A 11 4.28 -3.83 -5.83
C ASP A 11 5.53 -2.95 -6.03
N SER A 12 5.53 -2.00 -6.99
CA SER A 12 6.70 -1.13 -7.20
C SER A 12 6.87 -0.12 -6.07
N PHE A 13 5.76 0.38 -5.51
CA PHE A 13 5.77 1.26 -4.35
C PHE A 13 6.33 0.58 -3.10
N VAL A 14 5.92 -0.67 -2.83
CA VAL A 14 6.46 -1.46 -1.71
C VAL A 14 7.97 -1.69 -1.87
N ARG A 15 8.44 -1.97 -3.09
CA ARG A 15 9.86 -2.23 -3.35
C ARG A 15 10.73 -0.99 -3.20
N SER A 16 10.19 0.19 -3.48
CA SER A 16 10.93 1.46 -3.39
C SER A 16 11.08 1.99 -1.95
N GLN A 17 10.31 1.45 -0.99
CA GLN A 17 10.41 1.87 0.41
C GLN A 17 11.76 1.49 1.03
N LYS A 18 12.42 2.50 1.62
CA LYS A 18 13.69 2.34 2.35
C LYS A 18 13.47 1.95 3.81
N ASP A 19 12.42 2.48 4.41
CA ASP A 19 11.99 2.14 5.76
C ASP A 19 11.50 0.69 5.78
N GLN A 20 12.17 -0.15 6.59
CA GLN A 20 11.86 -1.58 6.64
C GLN A 20 10.56 -1.88 7.38
N GLU A 21 10.19 -1.06 8.37
CA GLU A 21 8.95 -1.22 9.12
C GLU A 21 7.76 -0.90 8.20
N LEU A 22 7.83 0.24 7.51
CA LEU A 22 6.80 0.62 6.55
C LEU A 22 6.68 -0.38 5.41
N LYS A 23 7.82 -0.84 4.87
CA LYS A 23 7.84 -1.87 3.83
C LYS A 23 7.16 -3.16 4.28
N GLY A 24 7.40 -3.60 5.52
CA GLY A 24 6.74 -4.76 6.12
C GLY A 24 5.23 -4.57 6.21
N LEU A 25 4.79 -3.39 6.62
CA LEU A 25 3.37 -3.05 6.73
C LEU A 25 2.66 -3.05 5.37
N LEU A 26 3.27 -2.46 4.35
CA LEU A 26 2.72 -2.44 2.99
C LEU A 26 2.73 -3.82 2.33
N LEU A 27 3.74 -4.65 2.62
CA LEU A 27 3.74 -6.06 2.20
C LEU A 27 2.57 -6.83 2.82
N LYS A 28 2.31 -6.62 4.11
CA LYS A 28 1.16 -7.23 4.79
C LYS A 28 -0.14 -6.81 4.12
N LEU A 29 -0.34 -5.51 3.88
CA LEU A 29 -1.51 -4.97 3.19
C LEU A 29 -1.71 -5.61 1.81
N LYS A 30 -0.66 -5.63 0.99
CA LYS A 30 -0.68 -6.22 -0.36
C LYS A 30 -1.05 -7.69 -0.35
N ASN A 31 -0.53 -8.45 0.60
CA ASN A 31 -0.82 -9.88 0.70
C ASN A 31 -2.26 -10.12 1.16
N GLU A 32 -2.76 -9.28 2.07
CA GLU A 32 -4.12 -9.37 2.60
C GLU A 32 -5.17 -9.09 1.51
N ILE A 33 -5.02 -8.02 0.72
CA ILE A 33 -5.95 -7.68 -0.37
C ILE A 33 -6.02 -8.74 -1.48
N ARG A 34 -4.99 -9.61 -1.58
CA ARG A 34 -4.90 -10.69 -2.59
C ARG A 34 -5.46 -12.03 -2.10
N LYS A 35 -5.94 -12.12 -0.87
CA LYS A 35 -6.61 -13.34 -0.39
C LYS A 35 -8.01 -13.45 -0.99
N GLU A 36 -8.43 -14.67 -1.31
CA GLU A 36 -9.76 -14.94 -1.87
C GLU A 36 -10.90 -14.66 -0.87
N ASP A 37 -10.61 -14.73 0.43
CA ASP A 37 -11.54 -14.61 1.55
C ASP A 37 -11.26 -13.39 2.44
N VAL A 38 -10.67 -12.34 1.87
CA VAL A 38 -10.30 -11.14 2.61
C VAL A 38 -11.51 -10.45 3.25
N LEU A 39 -11.38 -10.08 4.52
CA LEU A 39 -12.37 -9.27 5.23
C LEU A 39 -11.95 -7.79 5.23
N TRP A 40 -12.93 -6.90 5.14
CA TRP A 40 -12.67 -5.46 5.18
C TRP A 40 -12.02 -5.03 6.50
N GLU A 41 -12.38 -5.67 7.61
CA GLU A 41 -11.82 -5.41 8.93
C GLU A 41 -10.30 -5.63 8.96
N ASP A 42 -9.81 -6.69 8.32
CA ASP A 42 -8.38 -7.01 8.25
C ASP A 42 -7.61 -5.93 7.47
N ILE A 43 -8.17 -5.49 6.34
CA ILE A 43 -7.62 -4.38 5.56
C ILE A 43 -7.65 -3.07 6.34
N ARG A 44 -8.78 -2.77 6.98
CA ARG A 44 -8.99 -1.54 7.75
C ARG A 44 -7.97 -1.42 8.89
N ASP A 45 -7.69 -2.50 9.60
CA ASP A 45 -6.75 -2.45 10.73
C ASP A 45 -5.29 -2.26 10.26
N ILE A 46 -4.94 -2.82 9.10
CA ILE A 46 -3.65 -2.52 8.46
C ILE A 46 -3.60 -1.05 8.01
N LEU A 47 -4.65 -0.52 7.39
CA LEU A 47 -4.72 0.88 6.96
C LEU A 47 -4.65 1.87 8.12
N LYS A 48 -5.28 1.58 9.26
CA LYS A 48 -5.13 2.40 10.49
C LYS A 48 -3.68 2.43 10.97
N THR A 49 -2.99 1.29 10.90
CA THR A 49 -1.58 1.23 11.28
C THR A 49 -0.73 2.07 10.32
N VAL A 50 -1.06 2.05 9.02
CA VAL A 50 -0.41 2.91 8.02
C VAL A 50 -0.67 4.39 8.33
N GLU A 51 -1.91 4.76 8.63
CA GLU A 51 -2.29 6.14 8.99
C GLU A 51 -1.54 6.66 10.23
N GLN A 52 -1.36 5.79 11.23
CA GLN A 52 -0.62 6.11 12.44
C GLN A 52 0.88 6.29 12.18
N PHE A 53 1.43 5.52 11.24
CA PHE A 53 2.82 5.64 10.82
C PHE A 53 3.05 6.93 10.03
N ASP A 54 2.23 7.17 9.01
CA ASP A 54 2.25 8.37 8.19
C ASP A 54 0.88 8.61 7.53
N LYS A 55 0.23 9.70 7.91
CA LYS A 55 -1.09 10.10 7.39
C LYS A 55 -1.08 10.41 5.90
N GLU A 56 0.01 10.96 5.36
CA GLU A 56 0.10 11.30 3.94
C GLU A 56 0.25 10.04 3.10
N LEU A 57 0.79 8.97 3.68
CA LEU A 57 1.00 7.71 2.98
C LEU A 57 -0.32 7.08 2.49
N LEU A 58 -1.41 7.20 3.26
CA LEU A 58 -2.73 6.73 2.84
C LEU A 58 -3.16 7.31 1.50
N THR A 59 -2.93 8.62 1.30
CA THR A 59 -3.29 9.29 0.03
C THR A 59 -2.48 8.77 -1.15
N THR A 60 -1.30 8.21 -0.89
CA THR A 60 -0.45 7.59 -1.90
C THR A 60 -0.85 6.14 -2.17
N ILE A 61 -1.17 5.35 -1.13
CA ILE A 61 -1.40 3.90 -1.30
C ILE A 61 -2.82 3.54 -1.72
N VAL A 62 -3.84 4.32 -1.32
CA VAL A 62 -5.24 4.01 -1.64
C VAL A 62 -5.49 3.96 -3.15
N PRO A 63 -5.01 4.91 -3.97
CA PRO A 63 -5.14 4.81 -5.43
C PRO A 63 -4.47 3.56 -6.01
N LEU A 64 -3.36 3.12 -5.43
CA LEU A 64 -2.63 1.93 -5.86
C LEU A 64 -3.40 0.64 -5.56
N ILE A 65 -4.12 0.60 -4.44
CA ILE A 65 -4.98 -0.52 -4.06
C ILE A 65 -6.22 -0.59 -4.97
N ILE A 66 -6.84 0.56 -5.26
CA ILE A 66 -8.01 0.63 -6.15
C ILE A 66 -7.66 0.22 -7.59
N SER A 67 -6.40 0.38 -7.99
CA SER A 67 -5.92 0.08 -9.35
C SER A 67 -5.37 -1.34 -9.54
N GLU A 68 -5.33 -2.17 -8.49
CA GLU A 68 -5.04 -3.61 -8.59
C GLU A 68 -6.25 -4.38 -9.14
#